data_AF-A0A9P5SXE3-F1
#
_entry.id   AF-A0A9P5SXE3-F1
#
_cell.length_a   1.000
_cell.length_b   1.000
_cell.length_c   1.000
_cell.angle_alpha   90.00
_cell.angle_beta   90.00
_cell.angle_gamma   90.00
#
_symmetry.space_group_name_H-M   'P 1'
#
loop_
_entity.id
_entity.type
_entity.pdbx_description
1 polymer ?
#
loop_
_entity_poly.entity_id
_entity_poly.type
_entity_poly.pdbx_seq_one_letter_code
_entity_poly.pdbx_strand_id
1 'polypeptide(L)'
;MSSVPSFENACIAPAATDPSDVWLVGVTGSGGRLDAYIVSLANINTPSAKFIAAQIDNVAWTALAQRGCYPFTNTMNDPNSPVVMQQFGTKSVATHLFPNGTIASPGGFTNVTFVSPKMFSLSPAVDGINWFNALTDSRLHDTHSGWAGIRLRSDWTTASRGSYDRTLSVYPTDRPLLSVGTFELKTGGSNSGYHIVFDTDGSGTVYSAVGSSAPITVTAEHVLTLANPQRVDMNGITLSEKAIPITMNSVGYILDQTAPQWCTRSVRVEM
;
A
#
# COMPACT_ATOMS: atom_id res chain seq x y z
N MET A 1 12.38 10.65 27.75
CA MET A 1 11.98 9.81 26.59
C MET A 1 10.57 10.23 26.19
N SER A 2 10.33 10.55 24.92
CA SER A 2 8.99 10.83 24.41
C SER A 2 8.19 9.53 24.32
N SER A 3 6.98 9.51 24.87
CA SER A 3 6.03 8.42 24.64
C SER A 3 5.71 8.31 23.15
N VAL A 4 5.43 7.10 22.68
CA VAL A 4 4.95 6.87 21.32
C VAL A 4 3.59 7.54 21.16
N PRO A 5 3.41 8.45 20.17
CA PRO A 5 2.13 9.10 19.95
C PRO A 5 1.08 8.10 19.48
N SER A 6 -0.19 8.38 19.76
CA SER A 6 -1.33 7.56 19.32
C SER A 6 -2.14 8.33 18.28
N PHE A 7 -2.48 7.67 17.18
CA PHE A 7 -3.39 8.18 16.16
C PHE A 7 -4.48 7.15 15.89
N GLU A 8 -5.70 7.62 15.65
CA GLU A 8 -6.86 6.75 15.40
C GLU A 8 -6.68 5.87 14.16
N ASN A 9 -6.17 6.45 13.07
CA ASN A 9 -5.93 5.77 11.80
C ASN A 9 -4.46 5.89 11.37
N ALA A 10 -3.52 5.56 12.27
CA ALA A 10 -2.10 5.57 11.94
C ALA A 10 -1.77 4.63 10.77
N CYS A 11 -0.69 4.91 10.04
CA CYS A 11 -0.03 3.89 9.23
C CYS A 11 1.42 3.70 9.68
N ILE A 12 1.91 2.49 9.43
CA ILE A 12 3.25 2.04 9.81
C ILE A 12 3.91 1.43 8.59
N ALA A 13 5.20 1.70 8.40
CA ALA A 13 6.05 1.04 7.41
C ALA A 13 7.46 0.85 7.97
N PRO A 14 8.24 -0.14 7.49
CA PRO A 14 9.65 -0.26 7.84
C PRO A 14 10.43 1.03 7.54
N ALA A 15 11.35 1.40 8.43
CA ALA A 15 12.34 2.44 8.14
C ALA A 15 13.47 1.86 7.28
N ALA A 16 14.13 2.71 6.49
CA ALA A 16 15.22 2.30 5.60
C ALA A 16 16.54 2.02 6.35
N THR A 17 16.78 2.71 7.47
CA THR A 17 18.11 2.75 8.10
C THR A 17 18.36 1.66 9.13
N ASP A 18 17.36 1.27 9.91
CA ASP A 18 17.49 0.25 10.97
C ASP A 18 16.30 -0.73 10.87
N PRO A 19 16.53 -2.05 10.82
CA PRO A 19 15.46 -3.04 10.74
C PRO A 19 14.53 -3.06 11.96
N SER A 20 14.96 -2.47 13.08
CA SER A 20 14.17 -2.31 14.32
C SER A 20 13.37 -1.02 14.33
N ASP A 21 13.55 -0.15 13.34
CA ASP A 21 12.87 1.14 13.26
C ASP A 21 11.68 1.06 12.29
N VAL A 22 10.59 1.73 12.66
CA VAL A 22 9.41 1.87 11.82
C VAL A 22 8.97 3.32 11.72
N TRP A 23 8.47 3.70 10.55
CA TRP A 23 7.69 4.92 10.42
C TRP A 23 6.36 4.76 11.16
N LEU A 24 5.99 5.77 11.92
CA LEU A 24 4.65 5.92 12.47
C LEU A 24 4.11 7.27 12.02
N VAL A 25 3.01 7.23 11.26
CA VAL A 25 2.47 8.41 10.59
C VAL A 25 0.98 8.52 10.90
N GLY A 26 0.52 9.72 11.23
CA GLY A 26 -0.89 9.97 11.47
C GLY A 26 -1.23 11.45 11.44
N VAL A 27 -2.53 11.73 11.45
CA VAL A 27 -3.04 13.10 11.46
C VAL A 27 -3.64 13.40 12.82
N THR A 28 -3.25 14.52 13.43
CA THR A 28 -3.70 14.94 14.75
C THR A 28 -4.83 15.95 14.66
N GLY A 29 -5.90 15.70 15.44
CA GLY A 29 -7.04 16.61 15.58
C GLY A 29 -7.78 16.91 14.28
N SER A 30 -8.60 17.97 14.30
CA SER A 30 -9.38 18.41 13.13
C SER A 30 -8.60 19.34 12.18
N GLY A 31 -7.37 19.72 12.54
CA GLY A 31 -6.60 20.74 11.82
C GLY A 31 -5.86 20.28 10.57
N GLY A 32 -5.97 19.00 10.18
CA GLY A 32 -5.24 18.44 9.03
C GLY A 32 -3.71 18.46 9.24
N ARG A 33 -3.26 18.33 10.49
CA ARG A 33 -1.83 18.26 10.81
C ARG A 33 -1.36 16.81 10.68
N LEU A 34 -0.60 16.52 9.63
CA LEU A 34 0.11 15.26 9.45
C LEU A 34 1.40 15.30 10.24
N ASP A 35 1.60 14.35 11.15
CA ASP A 35 2.84 14.17 11.91
C ASP A 35 3.50 12.83 11.52
N ALA A 36 4.83 12.85 11.41
CA ALA A 36 5.63 11.68 11.10
C ALA A 36 6.74 11.45 12.14
N TYR A 37 6.85 10.21 12.58
CA TYR A 37 7.80 9.76 13.60
C TYR A 37 8.56 8.54 13.08
N ILE A 38 9.80 8.37 13.56
CA ILE A 38 10.46 7.06 13.58
C ILE A 38 10.32 6.50 14.99
N VAL A 39 9.81 5.28 15.09
CA VAL A 39 9.68 4.54 16.35
C VAL A 39 10.69 3.42 16.34
N SER A 40 11.58 3.41 17.34
CA SER A 40 12.52 2.33 17.54
C SER A 40 11.91 1.22 18.38
N LEU A 41 11.95 0.01 17.84
CA LEU A 41 11.47 -1.24 18.45
C LEU A 41 12.63 -2.11 18.95
N ALA A 42 13.86 -1.57 19.05
CA ALA A 42 15.02 -2.27 19.60
C ALA A 42 14.73 -2.87 21.00
N ASN A 43 13.84 -2.23 21.77
CA ASN A 43 13.14 -2.85 22.88
C ASN A 43 11.62 -2.66 22.73
N ILE A 44 10.92 -3.70 22.26
CA ILE A 44 9.46 -3.67 22.05
C ILE A 44 8.64 -3.38 23.32
N ASN A 45 9.19 -3.66 24.51
CA ASN A 45 8.51 -3.38 25.77
C ASN A 45 8.63 -1.92 26.21
N THR A 46 9.61 -1.19 25.65
CA THR A 46 9.84 0.24 25.92
C THR A 46 10.22 0.97 24.62
N PRO A 47 9.30 1.03 23.64
CA PRO A 47 9.59 1.67 22.36
C PRO A 47 9.82 3.17 22.57
N SER A 48 10.64 3.77 21.71
CA SER A 48 10.91 5.21 21.74
C SER A 48 10.55 5.84 20.40
N ALA A 49 9.94 7.02 20.43
CA ALA A 49 9.54 7.74 19.22
C ALA A 49 10.35 9.02 19.05
N LYS A 50 10.95 9.18 17.88
CA LYS A 50 11.61 10.41 17.42
C LYS A 50 10.72 11.11 16.43
N PHE A 51 10.34 12.35 16.73
CA PHE A 51 9.64 13.21 15.76
C PHE A 51 10.56 13.54 14.59
N ILE A 52 10.04 13.41 13.37
CA ILE A 52 10.78 13.68 12.13
C ILE A 52 10.29 14.97 11.49
N ALA A 53 8.98 15.07 11.24
CA ALA A 53 8.40 16.17 10.50
C ALA A 53 6.90 16.32 10.77
N ALA A 54 6.39 17.51 10.46
CA ALA A 54 4.95 17.77 10.40
C ALA A 54 4.60 18.65 9.21
N GLN A 55 3.38 18.50 8.71
CA GLN A 55 2.80 19.32 7.66
C GLN A 55 1.35 19.63 8.03
N ILE A 56 0.91 20.88 7.85
CA ILE A 56 -0.48 21.28 8.06
C ILE A 56 -1.11 21.55 6.69
N ASP A 57 -2.07 20.71 6.33
CA ASP A 57 -2.90 20.88 5.14
C ASP A 57 -4.31 20.36 5.44
N ASN A 58 -5.20 21.28 5.82
CA ASN A 58 -6.59 20.98 6.17
C ASN A 58 -7.46 20.61 4.96
N VAL A 59 -6.97 20.82 3.75
CA VAL A 59 -7.66 20.42 2.52
C VAL A 59 -7.34 18.95 2.21
N ALA A 60 -6.07 18.56 2.37
CA ALA A 60 -5.60 17.19 2.08
C ALA A 60 -5.91 16.19 3.20
N TRP A 61 -5.58 16.54 4.45
CA TRP A 61 -5.49 15.58 5.54
C TRP A 61 -6.69 15.63 6.49
N THR A 62 -7.21 14.46 6.87
CA THR A 62 -8.34 14.35 7.81
C THR A 62 -8.09 13.24 8.81
N ALA A 63 -8.23 13.45 10.12
CA ALA A 63 -7.87 12.47 11.16
C ALA A 63 -8.54 11.09 10.99
N LEU A 64 -9.81 11.07 10.60
CA LEU A 64 -10.65 9.87 10.51
C LEU A 64 -10.42 9.01 9.26
N ALA A 65 -9.69 9.50 8.26
CA ALA A 65 -9.45 8.73 7.06
C ALA A 65 -8.47 7.57 7.31
N GLN A 66 -8.76 6.41 6.71
CA GLN A 66 -7.86 5.26 6.72
C GLN A 66 -6.57 5.62 5.96
N ARG A 67 -5.44 5.08 6.42
CA ARG A 67 -4.13 5.33 5.82
C ARG A 67 -3.37 4.04 5.58
N GLY A 68 -2.52 4.07 4.56
CA GLY A 68 -1.53 3.04 4.29
C GLY A 68 -0.16 3.69 4.10
N CYS A 69 0.86 3.06 4.64
CA CYS A 69 2.25 3.49 4.49
C CYS A 69 2.97 2.42 3.67
N TYR A 70 3.70 2.81 2.63
CA TYR A 70 4.36 1.89 1.71
C TYR A 70 5.82 2.32 1.50
N PRO A 71 6.80 1.45 1.84
CA PRO A 71 8.20 1.74 1.53
C PRO A 71 8.47 1.55 0.04
N PHE A 72 9.45 2.27 -0.50
CA PHE A 72 10.03 1.93 -1.79
C PHE A 72 11.04 0.80 -1.61
N THR A 73 10.61 -0.41 -1.97
CA THR A 73 11.28 -1.66 -1.57
C THR A 73 12.66 -1.83 -2.22
N ASN A 74 12.87 -1.20 -3.38
CA ASN A 74 14.12 -1.17 -4.12
C ASN A 74 15.09 -0.08 -3.68
N THR A 75 14.65 0.91 -2.90
CA THR A 75 15.52 1.95 -2.33
C THR A 75 15.71 1.80 -0.83
N MET A 76 15.29 0.69 -0.21
CA MET A 76 15.40 0.51 1.26
C MET A 76 16.83 0.62 1.81
N ASN A 77 17.86 0.45 0.99
CA ASN A 77 19.26 0.63 1.41
C ASN A 77 19.75 2.10 1.31
N ASP A 78 18.95 3.00 0.73
CA ASP A 78 19.23 4.43 0.70
C ASP A 78 18.79 5.05 2.05
N PRO A 79 19.71 5.66 2.82
CA PRO A 79 19.36 6.33 4.08
C PRO A 79 18.32 7.44 3.95
N ASN A 80 18.10 7.97 2.74
CA ASN A 80 17.08 8.97 2.43
C ASN A 80 15.89 8.40 1.63
N SER A 81 15.73 7.08 1.58
CA SER A 81 14.58 6.43 0.94
C SER A 81 13.27 6.91 1.57
N PRO A 82 12.33 7.45 0.79
CA PRO A 82 11.06 7.90 1.33
C PRO A 82 10.12 6.74 1.66
N VAL A 83 9.13 7.03 2.49
CA VAL A 83 7.91 6.24 2.61
C VAL A 83 6.75 7.01 2.00
N VAL A 84 5.91 6.33 1.22
CA VAL A 84 4.64 6.88 0.75
C VAL A 84 3.62 6.72 1.85
N MET A 85 2.94 7.80 2.23
CA MET A 85 1.68 7.72 2.96
C MET A 85 0.53 8.02 2.01
N GLN A 86 -0.45 7.13 1.97
CA GLN A 86 -1.69 7.26 1.20
C GLN A 86 -2.87 7.34 2.17
N GLN A 87 -3.70 8.37 2.00
CA GLN A 87 -5.01 8.47 2.62
C GLN A 87 -6.06 7.85 1.69
N PHE A 88 -6.97 7.04 2.24
CA PHE A 88 -8.02 6.34 1.51
C PHE A 88 -9.40 6.94 1.80
N GLY A 89 -10.36 6.67 0.91
CA GLY A 89 -11.72 7.21 0.95
C GLY A 89 -11.89 8.42 0.04
N THR A 90 -12.95 9.21 0.28
CA THR A 90 -13.43 10.32 -0.57
C THR A 90 -12.36 11.36 -0.93
N LYS A 91 -11.28 11.44 -0.13
CA LYS A 91 -10.08 12.20 -0.44
C LYS A 91 -8.87 11.26 -0.50
N SER A 92 -8.66 10.70 -1.70
CA SER A 92 -7.50 9.87 -1.99
C SER A 92 -6.30 10.73 -2.37
N VAL A 93 -5.43 10.96 -1.38
CA VAL A 93 -4.21 11.77 -1.51
C VAL A 93 -3.00 11.00 -0.98
N ALA A 94 -1.86 11.16 -1.63
CA ALA A 94 -0.58 10.60 -1.21
C ALA A 94 0.44 11.70 -0.93
N THR A 95 1.42 11.41 -0.09
CA THR A 95 2.64 12.22 0.06
C THR A 95 3.84 11.34 0.36
N HIS A 96 5.04 11.87 0.13
CA HIS A 96 6.30 11.25 0.51
C HIS A 96 6.82 11.86 1.80
N LEU A 97 7.32 10.98 2.66
CA LEU A 97 7.95 11.29 3.94
C LEU A 97 9.41 10.92 3.81
N PHE A 98 10.30 11.90 3.96
CA PHE A 98 11.73 11.69 3.85
C PHE A 98 12.39 11.65 5.24
N PRO A 99 13.36 10.75 5.47
CA PRO A 99 14.12 10.68 6.72
C PRO A 99 14.81 12.01 7.11
N ASN A 100 15.09 12.88 6.13
CA ASN A 100 15.69 14.20 6.34
C ASN A 100 14.75 15.24 6.98
N GLY A 101 13.52 14.88 7.35
CA GLY A 101 12.57 15.80 7.98
C GLY A 101 11.67 16.55 7.01
N THR A 102 11.67 16.20 5.72
CA THR A 102 10.80 16.82 4.72
C THR A 102 9.57 15.97 4.41
N ILE A 103 8.43 16.64 4.22
CA ILE A 103 7.17 16.05 3.74
C ILE A 103 6.84 16.72 2.41
N ALA A 104 6.69 15.92 1.36
CA ALA A 104 6.33 16.44 0.04
C ALA A 104 4.92 17.09 0.07
N SER A 105 4.62 17.92 -0.94
CA SER A 105 3.25 18.41 -1.09
C SER A 105 2.31 17.24 -1.43
N PRO A 106 1.14 17.14 -0.78
CA PRO A 106 0.17 16.11 -1.09
C PRO A 106 -0.28 16.17 -2.55
N GLY A 107 -0.49 15.01 -3.14
CA GLY A 107 -0.99 14.84 -4.49
C GLY A 107 -2.20 13.93 -4.50
N GLY A 108 -3.27 14.38 -5.15
CA GLY A 108 -4.48 13.58 -5.33
C GLY A 108 -4.51 12.83 -6.66
N PHE A 109 -5.41 11.85 -6.74
CA PHE A 109 -5.73 11.15 -7.97
C PHE A 109 -7.02 11.72 -8.56
N THR A 110 -6.92 12.46 -9.67
CA THR A 110 -8.08 13.13 -10.28
C THR A 110 -9.16 12.10 -10.66
N ASN A 111 -10.39 12.33 -10.22
CA ASN A 111 -11.57 11.49 -10.51
C ASN A 111 -11.47 10.03 -10.01
N VAL A 112 -10.52 9.70 -9.15
CA VAL A 112 -10.35 8.35 -8.58
C VAL A 112 -10.34 8.45 -7.06
N THR A 113 -11.14 7.62 -6.41
CA THR A 113 -11.06 7.40 -4.97
C THR A 113 -10.75 5.94 -4.71
N PHE A 114 -9.72 5.68 -3.89
CA PHE A 114 -9.37 4.35 -3.42
C PHE A 114 -10.16 4.02 -2.16
N VAL A 115 -10.73 2.82 -2.13
CA VAL A 115 -11.72 2.44 -1.12
C VAL A 115 -11.07 2.22 0.25
N SER A 116 -9.98 1.44 0.31
CA SER A 116 -9.37 1.02 1.57
C SER A 116 -7.91 0.59 1.39
N PRO A 117 -7.03 0.77 2.40
CA PRO A 117 -5.70 0.18 2.39
C PRO A 117 -5.72 -1.35 2.31
N LYS A 118 -6.79 -2.03 2.75
CA LYS A 118 -6.90 -3.50 2.63
C LYS A 118 -6.98 -3.97 1.18
N MET A 119 -7.35 -3.09 0.27
CA MET A 119 -7.55 -3.38 -1.15
C MET A 119 -6.49 -2.69 -1.99
N PHE A 120 -5.32 -2.42 -1.40
CA PHE A 120 -4.20 -1.75 -2.04
C PHE A 120 -2.94 -2.58 -1.83
N SER A 121 -2.38 -3.11 -2.91
CA SER A 121 -1.29 -4.07 -2.85
C SER A 121 -0.20 -3.73 -3.85
N LEU A 122 1.07 -3.85 -3.43
CA LEU A 122 2.24 -3.63 -4.27
C LEU A 122 2.56 -4.88 -5.10
N SER A 123 2.50 -4.76 -6.43
CA SER A 123 2.88 -5.81 -7.39
C SER A 123 3.06 -5.18 -8.77
N PRO A 124 4.26 -5.10 -9.38
CA PRO A 124 5.64 -5.35 -8.89
C PRO A 124 6.43 -4.07 -8.47
N ALA A 125 7.78 -4.10 -8.41
CA ALA A 125 8.67 -2.95 -8.11
C ALA A 125 10.04 -3.01 -8.85
N VAL A 126 10.64 -1.87 -9.25
CA VAL A 126 11.98 -1.76 -9.93
C VAL A 126 12.55 -0.34 -9.81
N ASP A 127 13.87 -0.19 -9.64
CA ASP A 127 14.60 1.09 -9.76
C ASP A 127 13.92 2.35 -9.16
N GLY A 128 13.42 2.26 -7.92
CA GLY A 128 12.69 3.34 -7.22
C GLY A 128 11.20 3.44 -7.56
N ILE A 129 10.68 2.57 -8.40
CA ILE A 129 9.29 2.56 -8.88
C ILE A 129 8.54 1.40 -8.24
N ASN A 130 7.37 1.71 -7.68
CA ASN A 130 6.44 0.74 -7.11
C ASN A 130 5.13 0.77 -7.91
N TRP A 131 4.63 -0.41 -8.27
CA TRP A 131 3.32 -0.57 -8.89
C TRP A 131 2.32 -1.10 -7.88
N PHE A 132 1.18 -0.46 -7.78
CA PHE A 132 0.11 -0.88 -6.89
C PHE A 132 -1.12 -1.23 -7.71
N ASN A 133 -1.87 -2.23 -7.24
CA ASN A 133 -3.23 -2.45 -7.68
C ASN A 133 -4.17 -2.06 -6.53
N ALA A 134 -5.19 -1.28 -6.84
CA ALA A 134 -6.08 -0.69 -5.86
C ALA A 134 -7.55 -0.77 -6.27
N LEU A 135 -8.43 -1.16 -5.36
CA LEU A 135 -9.87 -1.02 -5.58
C LEU A 135 -10.26 0.46 -5.49
N THR A 136 -10.97 0.91 -6.52
CA THR A 136 -11.58 2.24 -6.63
C THR A 136 -13.08 2.18 -6.41
N ASP A 137 -13.66 3.32 -6.05
CA ASP A 137 -15.10 3.52 -5.93
C ASP A 137 -15.80 3.69 -7.29
N SER A 138 -15.05 3.93 -8.37
CA SER A 138 -15.57 4.06 -9.72
C SER A 138 -15.65 2.69 -10.40
N ARG A 139 -16.88 2.17 -10.57
CA ARG A 139 -17.10 0.94 -11.36
C ARG A 139 -17.17 1.26 -12.84
N LEU A 140 -16.47 0.50 -13.67
CA LEU A 140 -16.68 0.50 -15.12
C LEU A 140 -17.94 -0.31 -15.43
N HIS A 141 -18.89 0.28 -16.17
CA HIS A 141 -20.18 -0.33 -16.46
C HIS A 141 -20.05 -1.68 -17.21
N ASP A 142 -19.03 -1.78 -18.07
CA ASP A 142 -18.87 -2.92 -18.98
C ASP A 142 -18.11 -4.11 -18.36
N THR A 143 -17.24 -3.85 -17.38
CA THR A 143 -16.40 -4.90 -16.75
C THR A 143 -16.82 -5.21 -15.32
N HIS A 144 -17.75 -4.44 -14.77
CA HIS A 144 -18.20 -4.46 -13.37
C HIS A 144 -17.09 -4.32 -12.32
N SER A 145 -15.86 -4.01 -12.73
CA SER A 145 -14.71 -4.03 -11.85
C SER A 145 -14.18 -2.62 -11.63
N GLY A 146 -13.96 -2.29 -10.36
CA GLY A 146 -13.48 -0.98 -9.93
C GLY A 146 -11.97 -0.92 -9.72
N TRP A 147 -11.18 -1.86 -10.22
CA TRP A 147 -9.74 -1.91 -9.93
C TRP A 147 -8.92 -0.97 -10.83
N ALA A 148 -7.84 -0.42 -10.29
CA ALA A 148 -6.90 0.43 -11.01
C ALA A 148 -5.44 0.05 -10.70
N GLY A 149 -4.60 0.10 -11.74
CA GLY A 149 -3.16 0.06 -11.62
C GLY A 149 -2.61 1.45 -11.31
N ILE A 150 -1.64 1.55 -10.41
CA ILE A 150 -1.00 2.79 -9.98
C ILE A 150 0.50 2.59 -10.06
N ARG A 151 1.23 3.60 -10.53
CA ARG A 151 2.69 3.63 -10.50
C ARG A 151 3.14 4.85 -9.72
N LEU A 152 3.92 4.62 -8.67
CA LEU A 152 4.57 5.65 -7.85
C LEU A 152 6.09 5.55 -7.99
N ARG A 153 6.78 6.68 -7.91
CA ARG A 153 8.25 6.75 -7.96
C ARG A 153 8.81 7.42 -6.72
N SER A 154 9.92 6.94 -6.19
CA SER A 154 10.55 7.47 -4.98
C SER A 154 11.13 8.87 -5.14
N ASP A 155 11.48 9.26 -6.37
CA ASP A 155 12.09 10.55 -6.71
C ASP A 155 11.10 11.71 -6.81
N TRP A 156 9.79 11.50 -6.55
CA TRP A 156 8.83 12.59 -6.64
C TRP A 156 8.84 13.52 -5.44
N THR A 157 8.95 14.81 -5.75
CA THR A 157 8.74 15.92 -4.82
C THR A 157 7.28 16.44 -4.83
N THR A 158 6.48 16.00 -5.79
CA THR A 158 5.04 16.31 -5.90
C THR A 158 4.27 15.01 -6.20
N ALA A 159 3.39 14.59 -5.29
CA ALA A 159 2.64 13.33 -5.44
C ALA A 159 1.58 13.38 -6.57
N SER A 160 1.35 14.54 -7.19
CA SER A 160 0.42 14.72 -8.32
C SER A 160 0.89 14.09 -9.64
N ARG A 161 2.05 13.44 -9.67
CA ARG A 161 2.60 12.78 -10.88
C ARG A 161 2.33 11.27 -10.95
N GLY A 162 1.51 10.74 -10.03
CA GLY A 162 0.94 9.40 -10.09
C GLY A 162 0.44 9.04 -11.49
N SER A 163 1.01 8.03 -12.12
CA SER A 163 0.38 7.45 -13.32
C SER A 163 -0.59 6.38 -12.84
N TYR A 164 -1.86 6.48 -13.19
CA TYR A 164 -2.84 5.44 -12.90
C TYR A 164 -3.55 5.02 -14.18
N ASP A 165 -4.02 3.78 -14.19
CA ASP A 165 -4.76 3.19 -15.29
C ASP A 165 -5.97 2.43 -14.73
N ARG A 166 -7.17 2.75 -15.22
CA ARG A 166 -8.42 2.06 -14.86
C ARG A 166 -8.71 0.86 -15.75
N THR A 167 -7.92 0.70 -16.81
CA THR A 167 -8.04 -0.41 -17.73
C THR A 167 -7.03 -1.47 -17.31
N LEU A 168 -7.53 -2.60 -16.81
CA LEU A 168 -6.70 -3.77 -16.56
C LEU A 168 -7.01 -4.80 -17.64
N SER A 169 -5.99 -5.55 -18.06
CA SER A 169 -6.16 -6.67 -18.99
C SER A 169 -7.11 -7.75 -18.44
N VAL A 170 -7.06 -7.96 -17.13
CA VAL A 170 -7.89 -8.88 -16.38
C VAL A 170 -8.29 -8.18 -15.09
N TYR A 171 -9.54 -8.35 -14.70
CA TYR A 171 -10.13 -7.65 -13.57
C TYR A 171 -10.34 -8.60 -12.39
N PRO A 172 -9.90 -8.23 -11.18
CA PRO A 172 -10.29 -8.96 -9.98
C PRO A 172 -11.78 -8.80 -9.65
N THR A 173 -12.23 -9.63 -8.71
CA THR A 173 -13.60 -9.61 -8.18
C THR A 173 -14.04 -8.21 -7.75
N ASP A 174 -15.33 -7.92 -7.92
CA ASP A 174 -15.98 -6.67 -7.51
C ASP A 174 -16.42 -6.70 -6.03
N ARG A 175 -16.28 -7.86 -5.37
CA ARG A 175 -16.55 -8.08 -3.94
C ARG A 175 -15.30 -8.53 -3.18
N PRO A 176 -14.18 -7.78 -3.23
CA PRO A 176 -12.98 -8.15 -2.51
C PRO A 176 -13.15 -7.95 -0.99
N LEU A 177 -12.53 -8.83 -0.22
CA LEU A 177 -12.31 -8.67 1.21
C LEU A 177 -10.97 -7.96 1.47
N LEU A 178 -9.90 -8.45 0.83
CA LEU A 178 -8.56 -7.88 0.90
C LEU A 178 -7.73 -8.26 -0.33
N SER A 179 -6.62 -7.54 -0.52
CA SER A 179 -5.61 -7.83 -1.52
C SER A 179 -4.23 -7.97 -0.89
N VAL A 180 -3.48 -8.95 -1.34
CA VAL A 180 -2.07 -9.17 -1.00
C VAL A 180 -1.24 -9.04 -2.27
N GLY A 181 -0.15 -8.30 -2.17
CA GLY A 181 0.82 -8.19 -3.25
C GLY A 181 2.08 -8.98 -2.94
N THR A 182 2.73 -9.44 -4.00
CA THR A 182 4.11 -9.90 -3.97
C THR A 182 4.88 -9.20 -5.08
N PHE A 183 6.19 -9.09 -4.90
CA PHE A 183 7.09 -8.51 -5.88
C PHE A 183 8.42 -9.25 -5.85
N GLU A 184 9.19 -9.14 -6.94
CA GLU A 184 10.59 -9.53 -6.95
C GLU A 184 11.47 -8.29 -7.00
N LEU A 185 12.44 -8.19 -6.08
CA LEU A 185 13.48 -7.17 -6.16
C LEU A 185 14.47 -7.54 -7.27
N LYS A 186 14.29 -6.95 -8.46
CA LYS A 186 15.27 -7.02 -9.56
C LYS A 186 15.82 -5.63 -9.88
N THR A 187 17.11 -5.58 -10.22
CA THR A 187 17.76 -4.40 -10.79
C THR A 187 17.78 -4.55 -12.31
N GLY A 188 16.97 -3.76 -13.02
CA GLY A 188 16.78 -3.87 -14.46
C GLY A 188 15.99 -5.11 -14.93
N GLY A 189 15.21 -4.96 -16.01
CA GLY A 189 14.42 -6.04 -16.63
C GLY A 189 12.90 -5.88 -16.53
N SER A 190 12.15 -6.92 -16.93
CA SER A 190 10.69 -6.98 -16.78
C SER A 190 10.31 -7.27 -15.34
N ASN A 191 9.37 -6.48 -14.81
CA ASN A 191 8.98 -6.56 -13.41
C ASN A 191 7.86 -7.56 -13.25
N SER A 192 8.06 -8.55 -12.40
CA SER A 192 7.07 -9.58 -12.09
C SER A 192 6.77 -9.60 -10.60
N GLY A 193 5.53 -9.92 -10.30
CA GLY A 193 5.04 -10.17 -8.97
C GLY A 193 3.68 -10.83 -9.10
N TYR A 194 2.97 -10.89 -7.99
CA TYR A 194 1.62 -11.42 -8.00
C TYR A 194 0.70 -10.56 -7.18
N HIS A 195 -0.48 -10.32 -7.75
CA HIS A 195 -1.59 -9.70 -7.08
C HIS A 195 -2.56 -10.81 -6.68
N ILE A 196 -2.93 -10.89 -5.41
CA ILE A 196 -3.81 -11.93 -4.88
C ILE A 196 -4.99 -11.25 -4.24
N VAL A 197 -6.20 -11.56 -4.70
CA VAL A 197 -7.44 -11.01 -4.15
C VAL A 197 -8.23 -12.12 -3.49
N PHE A 198 -8.59 -11.89 -2.23
CA PHE A 198 -9.49 -12.75 -1.48
C PHE A 198 -10.84 -12.05 -1.43
N ASP A 199 -11.89 -12.75 -1.81
CA ASP A 199 -13.24 -12.20 -1.87
C ASP A 199 -14.04 -12.45 -0.59
N THR A 200 -15.20 -11.80 -0.49
CA THR A 200 -16.11 -11.98 0.65
C THR A 200 -16.79 -13.35 0.69
N ASP A 201 -16.71 -14.12 -0.39
CA ASP A 201 -17.29 -15.46 -0.49
C ASP A 201 -16.27 -16.54 -0.05
N GLY A 202 -15.08 -16.14 0.41
CA GLY A 202 -14.04 -16.99 0.98
C GLY A 202 -13.08 -17.58 -0.05
N SER A 203 -13.13 -17.15 -1.31
CA SER A 203 -12.22 -17.63 -2.36
C SER A 203 -11.02 -16.69 -2.53
N GLY A 204 -9.85 -17.26 -2.81
CA GLY A 204 -8.67 -16.51 -3.22
C GLY A 204 -8.41 -16.68 -4.71
N THR A 205 -8.00 -15.60 -5.38
CA THR A 205 -7.57 -15.63 -6.78
C THR A 205 -6.24 -14.91 -6.92
N VAL A 206 -5.27 -15.56 -7.54
CA VAL A 206 -3.95 -15.00 -7.84
C VAL A 206 -3.84 -14.62 -9.32
N TYR A 207 -3.18 -13.50 -9.56
CA TYR A 207 -2.88 -12.93 -10.86
C TYR A 207 -1.38 -12.67 -10.93
N SER A 208 -0.67 -13.24 -11.91
CA SER A 208 0.69 -12.75 -12.21
C SER A 208 0.58 -11.30 -12.69
N ALA A 209 1.42 -10.43 -12.13
CA ALA A 209 1.34 -8.99 -12.32
C ALA A 209 2.64 -8.49 -12.97
N VAL A 210 2.51 -7.71 -14.05
CA VAL A 210 3.64 -7.11 -14.78
C VAL A 210 3.47 -5.60 -14.85
N GLY A 211 4.44 -4.87 -14.32
CA GLY A 211 4.46 -3.41 -14.30
C GLY A 211 5.20 -2.82 -15.50
N SER A 212 4.65 -1.78 -16.10
CA SER A 212 5.28 -1.04 -17.22
C SER A 212 5.81 0.33 -16.77
N SER A 213 7.06 0.62 -17.14
CA SER A 213 7.68 1.94 -16.98
C SER A 213 7.46 2.86 -18.19
N ALA A 214 6.86 2.36 -19.27
CA ALA A 214 6.53 3.17 -20.45
C ALA A 214 5.63 4.36 -20.04
N PRO A 215 5.75 5.54 -20.69
CA PRO A 215 4.78 6.61 -20.52
C PRO A 215 3.40 6.11 -20.97
N ILE A 216 2.32 6.50 -20.31
CA ILE A 216 0.97 6.15 -20.77
C ILE A 216 0.66 7.10 -21.93
N THR A 217 0.92 6.69 -23.17
CA THR A 217 0.72 7.56 -24.35
C THR A 217 -0.55 7.23 -25.13
N VAL A 218 -1.10 6.02 -24.94
CA VAL A 218 -2.30 5.51 -25.61
C VAL A 218 -3.11 4.59 -24.70
N THR A 219 -4.38 4.34 -25.04
CA THR A 219 -5.31 3.44 -24.32
C THR A 219 -4.86 1.97 -24.26
N ALA A 220 -3.84 1.57 -25.03
CA ALA A 220 -3.32 0.21 -25.07
C ALA A 220 -2.12 -0.03 -24.13
N GLU A 221 -1.56 1.01 -23.51
CA GLU A 221 -0.42 0.88 -22.61
C GLU A 221 -0.88 0.85 -21.16
N HIS A 222 -0.83 -0.34 -20.55
CA HIS A 222 -1.22 -0.52 -19.16
C HIS A 222 -0.07 -0.25 -18.20
N VAL A 223 -0.34 0.53 -17.16
CA VAL A 223 0.61 0.69 -16.04
C VAL A 223 0.92 -0.65 -15.39
N LEU A 224 -0.12 -1.47 -15.26
CA LEU A 224 -0.07 -2.78 -14.64
C LEU A 224 -0.92 -3.75 -15.47
N THR A 225 -0.32 -4.85 -15.90
CA THR A 225 -1.01 -5.94 -16.60
C THR A 225 -1.18 -7.11 -15.64
N LEU A 226 -2.39 -7.66 -15.57
CA LEU A 226 -2.69 -8.89 -14.84
C LEU A 226 -2.87 -10.05 -15.82
N ALA A 227 -2.21 -11.16 -15.56
CA ALA A 227 -2.37 -12.39 -16.32
C ALA A 227 -3.68 -13.11 -15.96
N ASN A 228 -3.93 -14.25 -16.63
CA ASN A 228 -5.09 -15.08 -16.34
C ASN A 228 -5.12 -15.54 -14.86
N PRO A 229 -6.29 -15.51 -14.22
CA PRO A 229 -6.42 -15.85 -12.81
C PRO A 229 -6.17 -17.33 -12.56
N GLN A 230 -5.55 -17.63 -11.42
CA GLN A 230 -5.53 -18.97 -10.84
C GLN A 230 -6.20 -18.94 -9.47
N ARG A 231 -6.94 -20.00 -9.12
CA ARG A 231 -7.55 -20.09 -7.78
C ARG A 231 -6.48 -20.43 -6.75
N VAL A 232 -6.55 -19.79 -5.59
CA VAL A 232 -5.76 -20.14 -4.41
C VAL A 232 -6.48 -21.25 -3.66
N ASP A 233 -5.77 -22.33 -3.35
CA ASP A 233 -6.28 -23.34 -2.43
C ASP A 233 -6.21 -22.83 -0.99
N MET A 234 -7.38 -22.55 -0.44
CA MET A 234 -7.51 -22.04 0.92
C MET A 234 -7.40 -23.15 1.98
N ASN A 235 -7.35 -24.43 1.61
CA ASN A 235 -7.31 -25.56 2.56
C ASN A 235 -8.38 -25.47 3.68
N GLY A 236 -9.58 -24.98 3.33
CA GLY A 236 -10.68 -24.77 4.27
C GLY A 236 -10.53 -23.56 5.21
N ILE A 237 -9.54 -22.69 5.00
CA ILE A 237 -9.38 -21.45 5.76
C ILE A 237 -10.36 -20.39 5.22
N THR A 238 -11.13 -19.79 6.12
CA THR A 238 -11.97 -18.61 5.83
C THR A 238 -11.36 -17.39 6.51
N LEU A 239 -11.12 -16.33 5.74
CA LEU A 239 -10.58 -15.08 6.25
C LEU A 239 -11.69 -14.22 6.88
N SER A 240 -11.40 -13.57 8.00
CA SER A 240 -12.33 -12.66 8.66
C SER A 240 -12.21 -11.23 8.11
N GLU A 241 -13.21 -10.40 8.42
CA GLU A 241 -13.15 -8.95 8.15
C GLU A 241 -12.00 -8.24 8.88
N LYS A 242 -11.42 -8.86 9.91
CA LYS A 242 -10.28 -8.33 10.65
C LYS A 242 -8.94 -8.71 10.03
N ALA A 243 -8.93 -9.55 8.99
CA ALA A 243 -7.70 -9.92 8.30
C ALA A 243 -6.96 -8.68 7.77
N ILE A 244 -5.63 -8.71 7.92
CA ILE A 244 -4.70 -7.65 7.54
C ILE A 244 -3.77 -8.22 6.47
N PRO A 245 -3.81 -7.69 5.24
CA PRO A 245 -2.86 -8.09 4.21
C PRO A 245 -1.48 -7.50 4.51
N ILE A 246 -0.44 -8.29 4.27
CA ILE A 246 0.95 -7.85 4.28
C ILE A 246 1.53 -8.14 2.91
N THR A 247 1.84 -7.07 2.19
CA THR A 247 2.62 -7.16 0.95
C THR A 247 4.09 -7.31 1.30
N MET A 248 4.73 -8.31 0.71
CA MET A 248 6.13 -8.63 0.91
C MET A 248 6.76 -9.03 -0.43
N ASN A 249 8.04 -9.40 -0.44
CA ASN A 249 8.77 -9.81 -1.65
C ASN A 249 8.17 -11.11 -2.23
N SER A 250 8.86 -12.25 -2.20
CA SER A 250 8.40 -13.49 -2.82
C SER A 250 7.25 -14.22 -2.09
N VAL A 251 6.77 -13.71 -0.96
CA VAL A 251 5.78 -14.38 -0.12
C VAL A 251 4.74 -13.36 0.34
N GLY A 252 3.45 -13.68 0.15
CA GLY A 252 2.35 -12.92 0.71
C GLY A 252 1.98 -13.45 2.11
N TYR A 253 1.74 -12.54 3.06
CA TYR A 253 1.25 -12.90 4.39
C TYR A 253 -0.10 -12.26 4.65
N ILE A 254 -0.96 -12.99 5.38
CA ILE A 254 -2.21 -12.47 5.93
C ILE A 254 -2.20 -12.76 7.42
N LEU A 255 -2.41 -11.71 8.21
CA LEU A 255 -2.64 -11.85 9.65
C LEU A 255 -4.13 -11.78 9.89
N ASP A 256 -4.70 -12.87 10.41
CA ASP A 256 -6.13 -12.90 10.70
C ASP A 256 -6.39 -13.18 12.18
N GLN A 257 -7.16 -12.29 12.81
CA GLN A 257 -7.58 -12.41 14.19
C GLN A 257 -9.05 -12.83 14.24
N THR A 258 -9.29 -14.13 14.43
CA THR A 258 -10.60 -14.67 14.78
C THR A 258 -10.69 -14.84 16.30
N ALA A 259 -11.74 -14.33 16.94
CA ALA A 259 -11.89 -14.38 18.40
C ALA A 259 -12.48 -15.73 18.89
N PRO A 260 -12.20 -16.21 20.13
CA PRO A 260 -11.14 -15.84 21.05
C PRO A 260 -10.23 -17.05 21.34
N GLN A 261 -9.25 -17.31 20.48
CA GLN A 261 -8.01 -17.96 20.91
C GLN A 261 -6.86 -17.17 20.31
N TRP A 262 -5.82 -16.97 21.12
CA TRP A 262 -4.63 -16.16 20.85
C TRP A 262 -3.75 -16.70 19.70
N CYS A 263 -4.32 -17.51 18.80
CA CYS A 263 -3.67 -18.01 17.61
C CYS A 263 -3.90 -17.02 16.47
N THR A 264 -2.93 -16.13 16.27
CA THR A 264 -2.72 -15.51 14.97
C THR A 264 -2.52 -16.61 13.95
N ARG A 265 -3.44 -16.77 12.99
CA ARG A 265 -3.22 -17.64 11.84
C ARG A 265 -2.42 -16.83 10.83
N SER A 266 -1.25 -17.32 10.44
CA SER A 266 -0.54 -16.82 9.27
C SER A 266 -0.88 -17.71 8.08
N VAL A 267 -1.47 -17.11 7.04
CA VAL A 267 -1.56 -17.77 5.73
C VAL A 267 -0.33 -17.36 4.96
N ARG A 268 0.48 -18.35 4.59
CA ARG A 268 1.64 -18.18 3.72
C ARG A 268 1.23 -18.58 2.31
N VAL A 269 1.30 -17.65 1.37
CA VAL A 269 1.16 -17.97 -0.05
C VAL A 269 2.56 -18.05 -0.64
N GLU A 270 3.03 -19.28 -0.87
CA GLU A 270 4.22 -19.57 -1.68
C GLU A 270 3.80 -19.76 -3.13
N MET A 271 4.56 -19.20 -4.06
CA MET A 271 4.33 -19.31 -5.50
C MET A 271 5.57 -19.85 -6.20
#